data_AF-A0A965HQY0-F1
#
_entry.id   AF-A0A965HQY0-F1
#
_cell.length_a   1.000
_cell.length_b   1.000
_cell.length_c   1.000
_cell.angle_alpha   90.00
_cell.angle_beta   90.00
_cell.angle_gamma   90.00
#
_symmetry.space_group_name_H-M   'P 1'
#
loop_
_entity.id
_entity.type
_entity.pdbx_description
1 polymer ?
#
loop_
_entity_poly.entity_id
_entity_poly.type
_entity_poly.pdbx_seq_one_letter_code
_entity_poly.pdbx_strand_id
1 'polypeptide(L)'
;MGSRSDWSTLQPAYQLLRRACIPVEARVVSAHRTPLRLVHYARSAQKRGLRLLIAGAGGAAHLPGMAAALTPLPVLGVPVAGKSLRGLDSLLSIAQMPAGIPVATFPIGKKGAVAAARFVIALFENVP
;
A
#
# COMPACT_ATOMS: atom_id res chain seq x y z
N MET A 1 0.97 6.01 2.37
CA MET A 1 -0.28 6.02 3.18
C MET A 1 -1.03 7.32 3.02
N GLY A 2 -2.35 7.32 3.22
CA GLY A 2 -3.20 8.49 2.96
C GLY A 2 -3.16 9.58 4.03
N SER A 3 -2.77 9.23 5.26
CA SER A 3 -2.70 10.14 6.40
C SER A 3 -1.57 9.78 7.37
N ARG A 4 -1.23 10.70 8.28
CA ARG A 4 -0.30 10.40 9.38
C ARG A 4 -0.88 9.38 10.37
N SER A 5 -2.20 9.37 10.60
CA SER A 5 -2.84 8.42 11.51
C SER A 5 -2.73 6.97 11.03
N ASP A 6 -2.63 6.75 9.72
CA ASP A 6 -2.44 5.41 9.12
C ASP A 6 -1.06 4.81 9.48
N TRP A 7 -0.10 5.64 9.91
CA TRP A 7 1.25 5.20 10.26
C TRP A 7 1.24 4.13 11.34
N SER A 8 0.36 4.26 12.34
CA SER A 8 0.20 3.26 13.41
C SER A 8 -0.14 1.86 12.87
N THR A 9 -0.77 1.78 11.69
CA THR A 9 -1.08 0.53 10.99
C THR A 9 0.08 0.03 10.14
N LEU A 10 0.79 0.90 9.42
CA LEU A 10 1.83 0.52 8.46
C LEU A 10 3.26 0.48 9.04
N GLN A 11 3.51 1.10 10.19
CA GLN A 11 4.82 1.11 10.84
C GLN A 11 5.39 -0.31 11.04
N PRO A 12 4.61 -1.35 11.42
CA PRO A 12 5.13 -2.71 11.50
C PRO A 12 5.69 -3.24 10.18
N ALA A 13 5.08 -2.90 9.03
CA ALA A 13 5.58 -3.28 7.72
C ALA A 13 6.94 -2.64 7.45
N TYR A 14 7.05 -1.33 7.70
CA TYR A 14 8.30 -0.59 7.53
C TYR A 14 9.44 -1.14 8.40
N GLN A 15 9.15 -1.42 9.67
CA GLN A 15 10.13 -2.00 10.60
C GLN A 15 10.56 -3.40 10.16
N LEU A 16 9.63 -4.25 9.70
CA LEU A 16 9.95 -5.60 9.27
C LEU A 16 10.83 -5.61 8.02
N LEU A 17 10.51 -4.79 7.01
CA LEU A 17 11.33 -4.66 5.80
C LEU A 17 12.75 -4.16 6.12
N ARG A 18 12.88 -3.18 7.02
CA ARG A 18 14.20 -2.71 7.46
C ARG A 18 15.01 -3.78 8.18
N ARG A 19 14.38 -4.61 9.02
CA ARG A 19 15.06 -5.72 9.70
C ARG A 19 15.52 -6.80 8.72
N ALA A 20 14.78 -7.00 7.63
CA ALA A 20 15.16 -7.88 6.53
C ALA A 20 16.15 -7.23 5.55
N CYS A 21 16.73 -6.06 5.89
CA CYS A 21 17.66 -5.31 5.04
C CYS A 21 17.11 -4.92 3.66
N ILE A 22 15.78 -4.83 3.50
CA ILE A 22 15.13 -4.38 2.27
C ILE A 22 15.01 -2.85 2.30
N PRO A 23 15.63 -2.11 1.34
CA PRO A 23 15.49 -0.67 1.27
C PRO A 23 14.02 -0.26 1.07
N VAL A 24 13.53 0.66 1.91
CA VAL A 24 12.14 1.11 1.89
C VAL A 24 12.04 2.59 2.23
N GLU A 25 11.19 3.32 1.50
CA GLU A 25 10.78 4.68 1.84
C GLU A 25 9.34 4.74 2.35
N ALA A 26 9.05 5.67 3.25
CA ALA A 26 7.69 5.91 3.77
C ALA A 26 7.25 7.35 3.47
N ARG A 27 6.09 7.50 2.83
CA ARG A 27 5.50 8.81 2.47
C ARG A 27 4.02 8.89 2.80
N VAL A 28 3.59 10.10 3.18
CA VAL A 28 2.16 10.47 3.27
C VAL A 28 1.74 11.05 1.92
N VAL A 29 0.87 10.33 1.22
CA VAL A 29 0.34 10.62 -0.12
C VAL A 29 -1.15 10.34 -0.07
N SER A 30 -1.97 11.39 -0.03
CA SER A 30 -3.42 11.27 0.06
C SER A 30 -4.04 11.27 -1.34
N ALA A 31 -4.84 10.25 -1.65
CA ALA A 31 -5.58 10.18 -2.91
C ALA A 31 -6.60 11.32 -3.04
N HIS A 32 -7.26 11.70 -1.94
CA HIS A 32 -8.31 12.71 -1.95
C HIS A 32 -7.77 14.14 -1.74
N ARG A 33 -6.81 14.32 -0.84
CA ARG A 33 -6.33 15.66 -0.45
C ARG A 33 -5.13 16.15 -1.25
N THR A 34 -4.35 15.23 -1.81
CA THR A 34 -3.16 15.56 -2.61
C THR A 34 -3.10 14.70 -3.89
N PRO A 35 -4.13 14.71 -4.74
CA PRO A 35 -4.22 13.81 -5.90
C PRO A 35 -3.05 13.98 -6.87
N LEU A 36 -2.59 15.22 -7.11
CA LEU A 36 -1.44 15.46 -7.99
C LEU A 36 -0.12 14.88 -7.42
N ARG A 37 0.03 14.88 -6.09
CA ARG A 37 1.18 14.21 -5.44
C ARG A 37 1.12 12.70 -5.66
N LEU A 38 -0.07 12.08 -5.62
CA LEU A 38 -0.24 10.67 -5.93
C LEU A 38 0.15 10.38 -7.39
N VAL A 39 -0.36 11.18 -8.33
CA VAL A 39 -0.02 11.05 -9.76
C VAL A 39 1.49 11.11 -9.97
N HIS A 40 2.15 12.13 -9.41
CA HIS A 40 3.59 12.28 -9.54
C HIS A 40 4.36 11.13 -8.89
N TYR A 41 3.98 10.72 -7.67
CA TYR A 41 4.66 9.67 -6.93
C TYR A 41 4.58 8.31 -7.64
N ALA A 42 3.39 7.91 -8.12
CA ALA A 42 3.16 6.63 -8.77
C ALA A 42 3.82 6.56 -10.16
N ARG A 43 3.67 7.60 -10.99
CA ARG A 43 4.25 7.63 -12.35
C ARG A 43 5.78 7.69 -12.34
N SER A 44 6.39 8.30 -11.32
CA SER A 44 7.86 8.36 -11.20
C SER A 44 8.47 7.14 -10.49
N ALA A 45 7.66 6.31 -9.82
CA ALA A 45 8.13 5.26 -8.92
C ALA A 45 9.17 4.33 -9.56
N GLN A 46 8.87 3.78 -10.74
CA GLN A 46 9.77 2.86 -11.45
C GLN A 46 11.09 3.55 -11.84
N LYS A 47 11.03 4.78 -12.34
CA LYS A 47 12.23 5.57 -12.71
C LYS A 47 13.12 5.89 -11.50
N ARG A 48 12.54 5.96 -10.30
CA ARG A 48 13.27 6.14 -9.03
C ARG A 48 13.84 4.84 -8.47
N GLY A 49 13.71 3.71 -9.18
CA GLY A 49 14.22 2.41 -8.76
C GLY A 49 13.30 1.63 -7.81
N LEU A 50 12.07 2.10 -7.56
CA LEU A 50 11.11 1.32 -6.78
C LEU A 50 10.68 0.07 -7.56
N ARG A 51 10.51 -1.04 -6.83
CA ARG A 51 10.12 -2.34 -7.40
C ARG A 51 8.67 -2.71 -7.15
N LEU A 52 8.06 -2.16 -6.10
CA LEU A 52 6.66 -2.34 -5.72
C LEU A 52 6.23 -1.22 -4.77
N LEU A 53 4.92 -1.08 -4.53
CA LEU A 53 4.35 -0.11 -3.59
C LEU A 53 3.49 -0.83 -2.54
N ILE A 54 3.71 -0.54 -1.25
CA ILE A 54 2.75 -0.88 -0.19
C ILE A 54 1.90 0.37 0.10
N ALA A 55 0.59 0.29 -0.16
CA ALA A 55 -0.35 1.38 -0.03
C ALA A 55 -1.42 1.06 1.02
N GLY A 56 -1.41 1.82 2.13
CA GLY A 56 -2.46 1.74 3.16
C GLY A 56 -3.40 2.94 3.13
N ALA A 57 -4.70 2.68 3.20
CA ALA A 57 -5.79 3.66 3.29
C ALA A 57 -7.03 3.06 3.98
N GLY A 58 -7.90 3.92 4.52
CA GLY A 58 -9.13 3.54 5.21
C GLY A 58 -10.38 4.27 4.68
N GLY A 59 -11.57 3.76 4.99
CA GLY A 59 -12.85 4.25 4.50
C GLY A 59 -13.00 4.00 2.99
N ALA A 60 -13.34 5.04 2.23
CA ALA A 60 -13.27 5.04 0.76
C ALA A 60 -11.80 5.03 0.28
N ALA A 61 -11.17 3.87 0.40
CA ALA A 61 -9.72 3.70 0.39
C ALA A 61 -9.09 3.67 -1.02
N HIS A 62 -9.17 4.78 -1.77
CA HIS A 62 -8.77 4.83 -3.18
C HIS A 62 -7.26 4.82 -3.46
N LEU A 63 -6.41 5.02 -2.44
CA LEU A 63 -4.96 5.15 -2.65
C LEU A 63 -4.34 3.94 -3.38
N PRO A 64 -4.62 2.67 -3.00
CA PRO A 64 -3.99 1.52 -3.65
C PRO A 64 -4.44 1.37 -5.11
N GLY A 65 -5.75 1.43 -5.37
CA GLY A 65 -6.29 1.29 -6.72
C GLY A 65 -5.81 2.39 -7.67
N MET A 66 -5.82 3.66 -7.22
CA MET A 66 -5.30 4.76 -8.03
C MET A 66 -3.80 4.67 -8.26
N ALA A 67 -3.01 4.24 -7.25
CA ALA A 67 -1.58 4.01 -7.45
C ALA A 67 -1.35 2.93 -8.52
N ALA A 68 -2.08 1.82 -8.46
CA ALA A 68 -1.99 0.72 -9.44
C ALA A 68 -2.38 1.17 -10.86
N ALA A 69 -3.35 2.06 -10.99
CA ALA A 69 -3.73 2.64 -12.29
C ALA A 69 -2.66 3.56 -12.91
N LEU A 70 -1.68 4.01 -12.12
CA LEU A 70 -0.71 5.03 -12.51
C LEU A 70 0.72 4.51 -12.64
N THR A 71 0.94 3.22 -12.41
CA THR A 71 2.28 2.61 -12.42
C THR A 71 2.21 1.15 -12.87
N PRO A 72 3.21 0.64 -13.62
CA PRO A 72 3.29 -0.78 -13.94
C PRO A 72 3.80 -1.62 -12.76
N LEU A 73 4.26 -0.99 -11.67
CA LEU A 73 4.76 -1.70 -10.51
C LEU A 73 3.63 -2.40 -9.75
N PRO A 74 3.88 -3.58 -9.15
CA PRO A 74 2.93 -4.23 -8.25
C PRO A 74 2.54 -3.30 -7.09
N VAL A 75 1.23 -3.22 -6.81
CA VAL A 75 0.70 -2.48 -5.67
C VAL A 75 0.04 -3.43 -4.68
N LEU A 76 0.51 -3.35 -3.44
CA LEU A 76 0.06 -4.13 -2.29
C LEU A 76 -0.84 -3.25 -1.43
N GLY A 77 -2.14 -3.54 -1.39
CA GLY A 77 -3.14 -2.79 -0.67
C GLY A 77 -3.33 -3.29 0.77
N VAL A 78 -3.21 -2.39 1.74
CA VAL A 78 -3.48 -2.68 3.17
C VAL A 78 -4.70 -1.88 3.63
N PRO A 79 -5.86 -2.53 3.85
CA PRO A 79 -7.04 -1.88 4.39
C PRO A 79 -6.80 -1.38 5.82
N VAL A 80 -6.92 -0.09 6.08
CA VAL A 80 -6.78 0.49 7.42
C VAL A 80 -8.15 0.48 8.10
N ALA A 81 -8.21 -0.02 9.34
CA ALA A 81 -9.48 -0.10 10.08
C ALA A 81 -10.02 1.30 10.43
N GLY A 82 -11.23 1.62 9.93
CA GLY A 82 -12.03 2.75 10.37
C GLY A 82 -12.86 2.45 11.63
N LYS A 83 -13.49 3.47 12.22
CA LYS A 83 -14.32 3.32 13.43
C LYS A 83 -15.67 2.64 13.14
N SER A 84 -16.38 3.10 12.10
CA SER A 84 -17.77 2.71 11.85
C SER A 84 -17.90 1.26 11.33
N LEU A 85 -17.12 0.91 10.31
CA LEU A 85 -17.23 -0.40 9.63
C LEU A 85 -16.04 -1.33 9.88
N ARG A 86 -15.20 -0.99 10.87
CA ARG A 86 -14.03 -1.80 11.29
C ARG A 86 -13.11 -2.22 10.13
N GLY A 87 -13.07 -1.43 9.05
CA GLY A 87 -12.26 -1.67 7.87
C GLY A 87 -12.93 -2.49 6.75
N LEU A 88 -14.19 -2.90 6.87
CA LEU A 88 -14.91 -3.57 5.78
C LEU A 88 -15.06 -2.66 4.56
N ASP A 89 -15.39 -1.39 4.79
CA ASP A 89 -15.38 -0.33 3.77
C ASP A 89 -14.04 -0.24 3.03
N SER A 90 -12.97 -0.29 3.81
CA SER A 90 -11.59 -0.16 3.35
C SER A 90 -11.18 -1.38 2.54
N LEU A 91 -11.58 -2.58 3.01
CA LEU A 91 -11.31 -3.84 2.34
C LEU A 91 -11.99 -3.89 0.98
N LEU A 92 -13.30 -3.63 0.93
CA LEU A 92 -14.06 -3.69 -0.32
C LEU A 92 -13.61 -2.61 -1.31
N SER A 93 -13.28 -1.41 -0.83
CA SER A 93 -12.76 -0.32 -1.68
C SER A 93 -11.39 -0.60 -2.29
N ILE A 94 -10.63 -1.56 -1.74
CA ILE A 94 -9.30 -1.94 -2.22
C ILE A 94 -9.34 -3.24 -3.03
N ALA A 95 -10.08 -4.25 -2.56
CA ALA A 95 -10.07 -5.60 -3.12
C ALA A 95 -10.86 -5.73 -4.42
N GLN A 96 -11.97 -5.00 -4.56
CA GLN A 96 -12.91 -5.15 -5.66
C GLN A 96 -12.51 -4.33 -6.90
N MET A 97 -11.23 -4.37 -7.27
CA MET A 97 -10.75 -3.74 -8.50
C MET A 97 -11.35 -4.43 -9.73
N PRO A 98 -11.75 -3.69 -10.77
CA PRO A 98 -12.16 -4.28 -12.04
C PRO A 98 -10.96 -4.97 -12.73
N ALA A 99 -11.27 -5.84 -13.69
CA ALA A 99 -10.24 -6.48 -14.51
C ALA A 99 -9.34 -5.45 -15.20
N GLY A 100 -8.04 -5.72 -15.23
CA GLY A 100 -7.01 -4.88 -15.88
C GLY A 100 -6.10 -4.11 -14.93
N ILE A 101 -6.59 -3.69 -13.75
CA ILE A 101 -5.79 -2.92 -12.77
C ILE A 101 -5.75 -3.66 -11.42
N PRO A 102 -4.83 -4.60 -11.21
CA PRO A 102 -4.81 -5.44 -10.02
C PRO A 102 -4.23 -4.71 -8.80
N VAL A 103 -4.77 -5.03 -7.61
CA VAL A 103 -4.17 -4.70 -6.31
C VAL A 103 -4.10 -5.97 -5.46
N ALA A 104 -2.89 -6.33 -5.03
CA ALA A 104 -2.70 -7.44 -4.09
C ALA A 104 -3.17 -7.01 -2.70
N THR A 105 -4.36 -7.45 -2.28
CA THR A 105 -5.01 -6.95 -1.06
C THR A 105 -4.75 -7.87 0.13
N PHE A 106 -4.39 -7.28 1.27
CA PHE A 106 -4.04 -7.99 2.50
C PHE A 106 -5.12 -7.83 3.59
N PRO A 107 -5.05 -8.58 4.71
CA PRO A 107 -5.99 -8.44 5.82
C PRO A 107 -6.14 -7.00 6.35
N ILE A 108 -7.24 -6.72 7.05
CA ILE A 108 -7.46 -5.40 7.65
C ILE A 108 -6.44 -5.13 8.77
N GLY A 109 -5.93 -3.90 8.83
CA GLY A 109 -5.16 -3.35 9.93
C GLY A 109 -3.70 -3.83 10.00
N LYS A 110 -3.15 -3.85 11.21
CA LYS A 110 -1.73 -4.19 11.47
C LYS A 110 -1.35 -5.57 10.93
N LYS A 111 -2.28 -6.54 11.01
CA LYS A 111 -2.07 -7.90 10.46
C LYS A 111 -1.82 -7.85 8.94
N GLY A 112 -2.55 -7.00 8.22
CA GLY A 112 -2.34 -6.77 6.79
C GLY A 112 -1.00 -6.14 6.47
N ALA A 113 -0.60 -5.14 7.25
CA ALA A 113 0.71 -4.51 7.08
C ALA A 113 1.86 -5.52 7.25
N VAL A 114 1.79 -6.35 8.29
CA VAL A 114 2.77 -7.43 8.52
C VAL A 114 2.74 -8.45 7.39
N ALA A 115 1.56 -8.89 6.96
CA ALA A 115 1.41 -9.83 5.86
C ALA A 115 1.98 -9.29 4.54
N ALA A 116 1.73 -8.03 4.21
CA ALA A 116 2.29 -7.36 3.04
C ALA A 116 3.81 -7.32 3.08
N ALA A 117 4.41 -6.96 4.23
CA ALA A 117 5.87 -6.98 4.37
C ALA A 117 6.46 -8.39 4.27
N ARG A 118 5.82 -9.41 4.86
CA ARG A 118 6.26 -10.81 4.72
C ARG A 118 6.18 -11.30 3.28
N PHE A 119 5.13 -10.92 2.57
CA PHE A 119 4.98 -11.22 1.15
C PHE A 119 6.13 -10.61 0.34
N VAL A 120 6.48 -9.36 0.62
CA VAL A 120 7.63 -8.69 -0.01
C VAL A 120 8.96 -9.39 0.32
N ILE A 121 9.17 -9.78 1.58
CA ILE A 121 10.38 -10.53 1.98
C ILE A 121 10.48 -11.84 1.20
N ALA A 122 9.40 -12.62 1.15
CA ALA A 122 9.37 -13.86 0.38
C ALA A 122 9.62 -13.63 -1.12
N LEU A 123 9.15 -12.52 -1.69
CA LEU A 123 9.43 -12.18 -3.09
C LEU A 123 10.92 -11.91 -3.35
N PHE A 124 11.62 -11.27 -2.40
CA PHE A 124 13.02 -10.90 -2.58
C PHE A 124 14.03 -11.95 -2.09
N GLU A 125 13.64 -12.83 -1.16
CA GLU A 125 14.46 -13.98 -0.75
C GLU A 125 14.58 -15.04 -1.86
N ASN A 126 13.65 -15.07 -2.82
CA ASN A 126 13.61 -16.04 -3.92
C ASN A 126 14.13 -15.48 -5.25
N VAL A 127 14.82 -14.33 -5.26
CA VAL A 127 15.50 -13.83 -6.45
C VAL A 127 16.98 -14.22 -6.35
N PRO A 128 17.49 -15.10 -7.23
CA PRO A 128 18.88 -15.52 -7.23
C PRO A 128 19.86 -14.36 -7.48
#